data_AF-A0A4S0K4B4-F1
#
_entry.id   AF-A0A4S0K4B4-F1
#
_cell.length_a   1.000
_cell.length_b   1.000
_cell.length_c   1.000
_cell.angle_alpha   90.00
_cell.angle_beta   90.00
_cell.angle_gamma   90.00
#
_symmetry.space_group_name_H-M   'P 1'
#
loop_
_entity.id
_entity.type
_entity.pdbx_description
1 polymer ?
#
loop_
_entity_poly.entity_id
_entity_poly.type
_entity_poly.pdbx_seq_one_letter_code
_entity_poly.pdbx_strand_id
1 'polypeptide(L)'
;AARLNLSTGITQAYADLAYAWQLSDVAEDELRRPQKSLELTRQRRRAGIDSDLQVRQAEARVPAAQQQVQAAQQRIDAARTALAALVGKGPDRGLSIQRPQPLNPLALQLPGVLPSELLGRRPDIVAARWRVEATDKQIKVAKTKFY
;
A
#
# COMPACT_ATOMS: atom_id res chain seq x y z
N ALA A 1 3.97 -21.04 9.10
CA ALA A 1 4.36 -20.18 7.96
C ALA A 1 3.18 -19.33 7.49
N ALA A 2 2.01 -19.92 7.19
CA ALA A 2 0.82 -19.19 6.72
C ALA A 2 0.42 -17.98 7.60
N ARG A 3 0.39 -18.13 8.94
CA ARG A 3 0.07 -17.02 9.86
C ARG A 3 1.06 -15.84 9.76
N LEU A 4 2.36 -16.13 9.66
CA LEU A 4 3.40 -15.11 9.53
C LEU A 4 3.27 -14.38 8.18
N ASN A 5 3.09 -15.13 7.10
CA ASN A 5 2.89 -14.56 5.77
C ASN A 5 1.62 -13.68 5.73
N LEU A 6 0.54 -14.12 6.36
CA LEU A 6 -0.70 -13.36 6.46
C LEU A 6 -0.51 -12.06 7.26
N SER A 7 0.14 -12.11 8.43
CA SER A 7 0.40 -10.89 9.22
C SER A 7 1.30 -9.89 8.50
N THR A 8 2.31 -10.38 7.78
CA THR A 8 3.19 -9.53 6.97
C THR A 8 2.42 -8.91 5.81
N GLY A 9 1.62 -9.70 5.10
CA GLY A 9 0.79 -9.22 3.99
C GLY A 9 -0.22 -8.16 4.44
N ILE A 10 -0.88 -8.35 5.60
CA ILE A 10 -1.80 -7.36 6.18
C ILE A 10 -1.05 -6.06 6.52
N THR A 11 0.13 -6.17 7.13
CA THR A 11 0.95 -5.00 7.48
C THR A 11 1.37 -4.21 6.23
N GLN A 12 1.82 -4.91 5.18
CA GLN A 12 2.19 -4.30 3.91
C GLN A 12 0.99 -3.61 3.25
N ALA A 13 -0.15 -4.30 3.13
CA ALA A 13 -1.35 -3.73 2.54
C ALA A 13 -1.87 -2.50 3.32
N TYR A 14 -1.71 -2.48 4.65
CA TYR A 14 -2.05 -1.31 5.47
C TYR A 14 -1.11 -0.12 5.21
N ALA A 15 0.19 -0.38 5.05
CA ALA A 15 1.18 0.65 4.69
C ALA A 15 0.94 1.18 3.26
N ASP A 16 0.62 0.30 2.31
CA ASP A 16 0.28 0.68 0.92
C ASP A 16 -0.97 1.56 0.88
N LEU A 17 -1.98 1.25 1.69
CA LEU A 17 -3.17 2.09 1.85
C LEU A 17 -2.79 3.48 2.41
N ALA A 18 -1.90 3.55 3.39
CA ALA A 18 -1.44 4.82 3.96
C ALA A 18 -0.72 5.66 2.91
N TYR A 19 0.13 5.02 2.11
CA TYR A 19 0.84 5.66 1.01
C TYR A 19 -0.12 6.14 -0.10
N ALA A 20 -1.13 5.35 -0.45
CA ALA A 20 -2.15 5.76 -1.42
C ALA A 20 -2.91 7.03 -0.98
N TRP A 21 -3.22 7.16 0.31
CA TRP A 21 -3.79 8.40 0.87
C TRP A 21 -2.85 9.59 0.74
N GLN A 22 -1.55 9.42 1.02
CA GLN A 22 -0.57 10.50 0.83
C GLN A 22 -0.48 10.94 -0.63
N LEU A 23 -0.51 10.01 -1.58
CA LEU A 23 -0.55 10.36 -3.01
C LEU A 23 -1.83 11.10 -3.40
N SER A 24 -2.97 10.78 -2.79
CA SER A 24 -4.23 11.49 -3.02
C SER A 24 -4.14 12.93 -2.52
N ASP A 25 -3.62 13.13 -1.30
CA ASP A 25 -3.42 14.49 -0.75
C ASP A 25 -2.52 15.32 -1.68
N VAL A 26 -1.41 14.73 -2.17
CA VAL A 26 -0.51 15.39 -3.12
C VAL A 26 -1.23 15.72 -4.43
N ALA A 27 -2.01 14.80 -5.00
CA ALA A 27 -2.75 15.04 -6.23
C ALA A 27 -3.78 16.18 -6.08
N GLU A 28 -4.47 16.23 -4.94
CA GLU A 28 -5.40 17.31 -4.60
C GLU A 28 -4.67 18.66 -4.48
N ASP A 29 -3.50 18.65 -3.83
CA ASP A 29 -2.63 19.82 -3.72
C ASP A 29 -2.15 20.31 -5.09
N GLU A 30 -1.78 19.39 -5.97
CA GLU A 30 -1.34 19.70 -7.33
C GLU A 30 -2.47 20.27 -8.20
N LEU A 31 -3.71 19.80 -8.02
CA LEU A 31 -4.91 20.33 -8.69
C LEU A 31 -5.16 21.81 -8.35
N ARG A 32 -4.80 22.27 -7.14
CA ARG A 32 -4.96 23.68 -6.77
C ARG A 32 -4.14 24.62 -7.63
N ARG A 33 -3.02 24.16 -8.23
CA ARG A 33 -2.15 25.01 -9.07
C ARG A 33 -2.84 25.46 -10.37
N PRO A 34 -3.32 24.57 -11.26
CA PRO A 34 -4.04 24.98 -12.47
C PRO A 34 -5.36 25.69 -12.15
N GLN A 35 -6.04 25.36 -11.06
CA GLN A 35 -7.24 26.07 -10.62
C GLN A 35 -6.95 27.54 -10.28
N LYS A 36 -5.94 27.81 -9.45
CA LYS A 36 -5.51 29.18 -9.13
C LYS A 36 -5.03 29.95 -10.35
N SER A 37 -4.31 29.28 -11.25
CA SER A 37 -3.88 29.89 -12.52
C SER A 37 -5.07 30.31 -13.39
N LEU A 38 -6.06 29.43 -13.54
CA LEU A 38 -7.30 29.74 -14.26
C LEU A 38 -8.07 30.90 -13.61
N GLU A 39 -8.17 30.92 -12.28
CA GLU A 39 -8.80 32.01 -11.56
C GLU A 39 -8.13 33.35 -11.85
N LEU A 40 -6.80 33.40 -11.76
CA LEU A 40 -6.01 34.60 -12.07
C LEU A 40 -6.21 35.05 -13.52
N THR A 41 -6.15 34.14 -14.49
CA THR A 41 -6.37 34.47 -15.91
C THR A 41 -7.79 35.01 -16.15
N ARG A 42 -8.80 34.45 -15.48
CA ARG A 42 -10.18 34.97 -15.55
C ARG A 42 -10.29 36.37 -14.96
N GLN A 43 -9.61 36.66 -13.84
CA GLN A 43 -9.57 37.99 -13.25
C GLN A 43 -8.89 39.01 -14.19
N ARG A 44 -7.75 38.66 -14.78
CA ARG A 44 -7.02 39.51 -15.74
C ARG A 44 -7.82 39.76 -17.02
N ARG A 45 -8.56 38.77 -17.52
CA ARG A 45 -9.48 38.94 -18.66
C ARG A 45 -10.60 39.93 -18.34
N ARG A 46 -11.19 39.86 -17.14
CA ARG A 46 -12.20 40.84 -16.68
C ARG A 46 -11.63 42.26 -16.57
N ALA A 47 -10.34 42.39 -16.26
CA ALA A 47 -9.62 43.65 -16.22
C ALA A 47 -9.13 44.13 -17.61
N GLY A 48 -9.41 43.38 -18.69
CA GLY A 48 -8.99 43.73 -20.06
C GLY A 48 -7.51 43.47 -20.37
N ILE A 49 -6.79 42.74 -19.51
CA ILE A 49 -5.35 42.47 -19.66
C ILE A 49 -5.10 41.20 -20.49
N ASP A 50 -5.90 40.17 -20.26
CA ASP A 50 -5.77 38.86 -20.89
C ASP A 50 -6.91 38.60 -21.88
N SER A 51 -6.70 37.68 -22.83
CA SER A 51 -7.67 37.35 -23.89
C SER A 51 -8.47 36.07 -23.60
N ASP A 52 -9.58 35.87 -24.31
CA ASP A 52 -10.38 34.63 -24.20
C ASP A 52 -9.58 33.39 -24.58
N LEU A 53 -8.62 33.50 -25.51
CA LEU A 53 -7.71 32.41 -25.86
C LEU A 53 -6.89 31.96 -24.64
N GLN A 54 -6.37 32.91 -23.86
CA GLN A 54 -5.58 32.60 -22.66
C GLN A 54 -6.44 31.93 -21.58
N VAL A 55 -7.69 32.38 -21.41
CA VAL A 55 -8.65 31.71 -20.51
C VAL A 55 -8.87 30.26 -20.96
N ARG A 56 -9.15 30.01 -22.24
CA ARG A 56 -9.36 28.65 -22.77
C ARG A 56 -8.12 27.75 -22.58
N GLN A 57 -6.92 28.30 -22.78
CA GLN A 57 -5.69 27.56 -22.54
C GLN A 57 -5.49 27.20 -21.07
N ALA A 58 -5.83 28.10 -20.14
CA ALA A 58 -5.79 27.82 -18.71
C ALA A 58 -6.86 26.79 -18.29
N GLU A 59 -8.07 26.88 -18.85
CA GLU A 59 -9.15 25.92 -18.62
C GLU A 59 -8.73 24.50 -19.03
N ALA A 60 -8.06 24.35 -20.17
CA ALA A 60 -7.61 23.05 -20.68
C ALA A 60 -6.60 22.33 -19.78
N ARG A 61 -5.96 23.02 -18.83
CA ARG A 61 -4.97 22.41 -17.92
C ARG A 61 -5.60 21.77 -16.68
N VAL A 62 -6.81 22.17 -16.30
CA VAL A 62 -7.49 21.67 -15.09
C VAL A 62 -7.88 20.17 -15.22
N PRO A 63 -8.45 19.69 -16.35
CA PRO A 63 -8.86 18.29 -16.48
C PRO A 63 -7.73 17.29 -16.30
N ALA A 64 -6.52 17.61 -16.77
CA ALA A 64 -5.36 16.72 -16.60
C ALA A 64 -5.02 16.49 -15.12
N ALA A 65 -5.06 17.55 -14.31
CA ALA A 65 -4.84 17.43 -12.86
C ALA A 65 -6.01 16.73 -12.16
N GLN A 66 -7.26 16.96 -12.60
CA GLN A 66 -8.43 16.23 -12.08
C GLN A 66 -8.31 14.73 -12.34
N GLN A 67 -7.81 14.32 -13.51
CA GLN A 67 -7.57 12.92 -13.83
C GLN A 67 -6.54 12.30 -12.88
N GLN A 68 -5.51 13.04 -12.47
CA GLN A 68 -4.54 12.56 -11.48
C GLN A 68 -5.17 12.33 -10.10
N VAL A 69 -6.06 13.23 -9.66
CA VAL A 69 -6.84 13.04 -8.42
C VAL A 69 -7.69 11.77 -8.50
N GLN A 70 -8.40 11.57 -9.61
CA GLN A 70 -9.23 10.36 -9.81
C GLN A 70 -8.39 9.08 -9.80
N ALA A 71 -7.22 9.10 -10.46
CA ALA A 71 -6.29 7.97 -10.44
C ALA A 71 -5.75 7.66 -9.03
N ALA A 72 -5.49 8.69 -8.22
CA ALA A 72 -5.08 8.52 -6.83
C ALA A 72 -6.22 7.93 -5.97
N GLN A 73 -7.45 8.39 -6.16
CA GLN A 73 -8.62 7.83 -5.47
C GLN A 73 -8.83 6.34 -5.81
N GLN A 74 -8.68 5.96 -7.08
CA GLN A 74 -8.74 4.56 -7.49
C GLN A 74 -7.68 3.69 -6.81
N ARG A 75 -6.48 4.22 -6.55
CA ARG A 75 -5.44 3.50 -5.80
C ARG A 75 -5.85 3.26 -4.35
N ILE A 76 -6.52 4.23 -3.71
CA ILE A 76 -7.08 4.06 -2.36
C ILE A 76 -8.11 2.92 -2.36
N ASP A 77 -9.02 2.91 -3.32
CA ASP A 77 -10.08 1.90 -3.40
C ASP A 77 -9.54 0.49 -3.68
N ALA A 78 -8.52 0.39 -4.55
CA ALA A 78 -7.81 -0.85 -4.80
C ALA A 78 -7.08 -1.36 -3.53
N ALA A 79 -6.39 -0.48 -2.81
CA ALA A 79 -5.70 -0.83 -1.57
C ALA A 79 -6.68 -1.29 -0.47
N ARG A 80 -7.83 -0.61 -0.34
CA ARG A 80 -8.92 -1.02 0.57
C ARG A 80 -9.46 -2.41 0.24
N THR A 81 -9.66 -2.69 -1.04
CA THR A 81 -10.16 -3.98 -1.51
C THR A 81 -9.15 -5.10 -1.25
N ALA A 82 -7.86 -4.86 -1.52
CA ALA A 82 -6.79 -5.80 -1.22
C ALA A 82 -6.70 -6.12 0.29
N LEU A 83 -6.77 -5.09 1.14
CA LEU A 83 -6.74 -5.27 2.59
C LEU A 83 -7.98 -6.02 3.11
N ALA A 84 -9.17 -5.74 2.55
CA ALA A 84 -10.40 -6.46 2.87
C ALA A 84 -10.30 -7.97 2.54
N ALA A 85 -9.72 -8.31 1.39
CA ALA A 85 -9.49 -9.70 0.99
C ALA A 85 -8.53 -10.42 1.96
N LEU A 86 -7.45 -9.75 2.39
CA LEU A 86 -6.49 -10.33 3.34
C LEU A 86 -7.10 -10.60 4.73
N VAL A 87 -8.08 -9.80 5.16
CA VAL A 87 -8.81 -10.07 6.42
C VAL A 87 -9.99 -11.02 6.26
N GLY A 88 -10.14 -11.66 5.09
CA GLY A 88 -11.19 -12.64 4.81
C GLY A 88 -12.58 -12.03 4.72
N LYS A 89 -12.70 -10.78 4.30
CA LYS A 89 -13.98 -10.07 4.13
C LYS A 89 -14.19 -9.69 2.66
N GLY A 90 -15.45 -9.53 2.27
CA GLY A 90 -15.81 -9.06 0.94
C GLY A 90 -15.40 -7.59 0.69
N PRO A 91 -15.47 -7.13 -0.58
CA PRO A 91 -15.07 -5.77 -0.97
C PRO A 91 -15.81 -4.67 -0.20
N ASP A 92 -17.05 -4.91 0.22
CA ASP A 92 -17.84 -3.98 1.05
C ASP A 92 -17.15 -3.61 2.36
N ARG A 93 -16.38 -4.54 2.93
CA ARG A 93 -15.57 -4.22 4.12
C ARG A 93 -14.52 -3.18 3.80
N GLY A 94 -13.94 -3.19 2.60
CA GLY A 94 -12.97 -2.20 2.12
C GLY A 94 -13.49 -0.77 2.22
N LEU A 95 -14.77 -0.54 1.91
CA LEU A 95 -15.42 0.78 1.99
C LEU A 95 -15.41 1.36 3.42
N SER A 96 -15.48 0.49 4.42
CA SER A 96 -15.48 0.88 5.84
C SER A 96 -14.08 0.97 6.46
N ILE A 97 -13.01 0.65 5.72
CA ILE A 97 -11.64 0.80 6.19
C ILE A 97 -11.28 2.28 6.17
N GLN A 98 -11.06 2.86 7.34
CA GLN A 98 -10.68 4.27 7.48
C GLN A 98 -9.25 4.54 7.03
N ARG A 99 -8.97 5.81 6.73
CA ARG A 99 -7.62 6.29 6.41
C ARG A 99 -6.63 5.90 7.53
N PRO A 100 -5.50 5.29 7.20
CA PRO A 100 -4.46 4.98 8.17
C PRO A 100 -3.93 6.24 8.87
N GLN A 101 -3.58 6.09 10.15
CA GLN A 101 -2.85 7.11 10.87
C GLN A 101 -1.42 7.23 10.30
N PRO A 102 -0.83 8.42 10.27
CA PRO A 102 0.56 8.58 9.83
C PRO A 102 1.49 7.73 10.71
N LEU A 103 2.24 6.84 10.06
CA LEU A 103 3.25 6.02 10.73
C LEU A 103 4.44 6.90 11.09
N ASN A 104 4.86 6.90 12.36
CA ASN A 104 6.09 7.55 12.76
C ASN A 104 7.27 6.59 12.54
N PRO A 105 8.14 6.81 11.54
CA PRO A 105 9.26 5.91 11.26
C PRO A 105 10.26 5.85 12.43
N LEU A 106 10.35 6.89 13.28
CA LEU A 106 11.22 6.88 14.45
C LEU A 106 10.77 5.92 15.56
N ALA A 107 9.52 5.45 15.53
CA ALA A 107 9.03 4.48 16.50
C ALA A 107 9.51 3.04 16.22
N LEU A 108 10.01 2.76 15.01
CA LEU A 108 10.54 1.44 14.62
C LEU A 108 12.04 1.35 14.91
N GLN A 109 12.40 1.16 16.18
CA GLN A 109 13.77 0.79 16.54
C GLN A 109 13.91 -0.74 16.50
N LEU A 110 14.71 -1.25 15.56
CA LEU A 110 15.15 -2.64 15.60
C LEU A 110 16.37 -2.77 16.52
N PRO A 111 16.50 -3.87 17.28
CA PRO A 111 17.72 -4.16 18.02
C PRO A 111 18.92 -4.23 17.07
N GLY A 112 20.02 -3.54 17.40
CA GLY A 112 21.26 -3.57 16.60
C GLY A 112 21.94 -4.94 16.55
N VAL A 113 21.56 -5.87 17.44
CA VAL A 113 22.03 -7.26 17.47
C VAL A 113 20.81 -8.18 17.52
N LEU A 114 20.71 -9.10 16.56
CA LEU A 114 19.66 -10.11 16.48
C LEU A 114 20.19 -11.45 17.02
N PRO A 115 19.62 -12.00 18.10
CA PRO A 115 20.01 -13.31 18.62
C PRO A 115 19.77 -14.43 17.60
N SER A 116 20.70 -15.39 17.50
CA SER A 116 20.58 -16.56 16.62
C SER A 116 19.39 -17.46 16.98
N GLU A 117 18.92 -17.43 18.23
CA GLU A 117 17.72 -18.12 18.71
C GLU A 117 16.45 -17.72 17.94
N LEU A 118 16.41 -16.55 17.30
CA LEU A 118 15.30 -16.12 16.44
C LEU A 118 15.15 -17.02 15.20
N LEU A 119 16.22 -17.64 14.70
CA LEU A 119 16.14 -18.65 13.64
C LEU A 119 15.35 -19.89 14.10
N GLY A 120 15.42 -20.24 15.39
CA GLY A 120 14.62 -21.34 15.96
C GLY A 120 13.12 -21.05 16.00
N ARG A 121 12.71 -19.77 15.92
CA ARG A 121 11.30 -19.34 15.88
C ARG A 121 10.73 -19.26 14.47
N ARG A 122 11.57 -19.42 13.44
CA ARG A 122 11.17 -19.37 12.03
C ARG A 122 10.39 -20.63 11.64
N PRO A 123 9.09 -20.51 11.31
CA PRO A 123 8.25 -21.68 11.10
C PRO A 123 8.62 -22.48 9.84
N ASP A 124 9.28 -21.85 8.87
CA ASP A 124 9.87 -22.49 7.69
C ASP A 124 11.06 -23.38 8.06
N ILE A 125 11.94 -22.92 8.95
CA ILE A 125 13.09 -23.70 9.45
C ILE A 125 12.64 -24.88 10.30
N VAL A 126 11.67 -24.67 11.20
CA VAL A 126 11.08 -25.75 12.01
C VAL A 126 10.43 -26.82 11.13
N ALA A 127 9.68 -26.41 10.10
CA ALA A 127 9.07 -27.35 9.16
C ALA A 127 10.12 -28.14 8.35
N ALA A 128 11.21 -27.49 7.94
CA ALA A 128 12.32 -28.16 7.24
C ALA A 128 12.98 -29.22 8.15
N ARG A 129 13.24 -28.88 9.42
CA ARG A 129 13.76 -29.82 10.41
C ARG A 129 12.87 -31.06 10.58
N TRP A 130 11.56 -30.87 10.77
CA TRP A 130 10.64 -32.00 10.92
C TRP A 130 10.55 -32.87 9.67
N ARG A 131 10.69 -32.31 8.47
CA ARG A 131 10.75 -33.10 7.23
C ARG A 131 11.99 -34.00 7.20
N VAL A 132 13.16 -33.46 7.58
CA VAL A 132 14.40 -34.25 7.65
C VAL A 132 14.28 -35.36 8.70
N GLU A 133 13.76 -35.05 9.88
CA GLU A 133 13.54 -36.05 10.95
C GLU A 133 12.54 -37.14 10.52
N ALA A 134 11.49 -36.80 9.76
CA ALA A 134 10.55 -37.77 9.22
C ALA A 134 11.21 -38.70 8.18
N THR A 135 12.03 -38.16 7.28
CA THR A 135 12.77 -38.95 6.29
C THR A 135 13.78 -39.89 6.96
N ASP A 136 14.49 -39.44 7.99
CA ASP A 136 15.42 -40.30 8.76
C ASP A 136 14.70 -41.50 9.39
N LYS A 137 13.52 -41.26 10.00
CA LYS A 137 12.68 -42.33 10.55
C LYS A 137 12.19 -43.30 9.47
N GLN A 138 11.85 -42.81 8.27
CA GLN A 138 11.47 -43.66 7.14
C GLN A 138 12.62 -44.55 6.68
N ILE A 139 13.86 -44.03 6.63
CA ILE A 139 15.06 -44.82 6.33
C ILE A 139 15.25 -45.92 7.38
N LYS A 140 15.08 -45.59 8.66
CA LYS A 140 15.20 -46.57 9.75
C LYS A 140 14.15 -47.69 9.62
N VAL A 141 12.90 -47.35 9.34
CA VAL A 141 11.82 -48.32 9.11
C VAL A 141 12.12 -49.20 7.90
N ALA A 142 12.62 -48.63 6.80
CA ALA A 142 12.99 -49.39 5.60
C ALA A 142 14.12 -50.40 5.89
N LYS A 143 15.12 -50.02 6.69
CA LYS A 143 16.18 -50.94 7.13
C LYS A 143 15.64 -52.10 7.97
N THR A 144 14.75 -51.83 8.93
CA THR A 144 14.11 -52.89 9.75
C THR A 144 13.10 -53.76 8.99
N LYS A 145 12.72 -53.42 7.76
CA LYS A 145 11.93 -54.32 6.90
C LYS A 145 12.80 -55.31 6.11
N PHE A 146 14.10 -55.03 5.99
CA PHE A 146 15.05 -55.83 5.22
C PHE A 146 15.77 -56.89 6.07
N TYR A 147 15.81 -56.68 7.39
CA TYR A 147 16.40 -57.57 8.39
C TYR A 147 15.34 -57.98 9.40
#